data_AF-A0A3C0ETN8-F1
#
_entry.id   AF-A0A3C0ETN8-F1
#
_cell.length_a   1.000
_cell.length_b   1.000
_cell.length_c   1.000
_cell.angle_alpha   90.00
_cell.angle_beta   90.00
_cell.angle_gamma   90.00
#
_symmetry.space_group_name_H-M   'P 1'
#
loop_
_entity.id
_entity.type
_entity.pdbx_description
1 polymer ?
#
loop_
_entity_poly.entity_id
_entity_poly.type
_entity_poly.pdbx_seq_one_letter_code
_entity_poly.pdbx_strand_id
1 'polypeptide(L)'
;MKTQILITTLLTMFFATGCIVHVETTPPADRLPPIPCDTCPDKTQVPRNEEFQTRLEAAQRITSFQTRDEVLADIANDAAQCQNAKYALRAITGITSFQTRDEAACTVAERFIDDCLFTHAKEVAKKVTSFQTRDAILKKIATSTCN
;
A
#
# COMPACT_ATOMS: atom_id res chain seq x y z
N MET A 1 42.73 65.14 -41.53
CA MET A 1 44.09 65.41 -41.01
C MET A 1 43.99 65.59 -39.51
N LYS A 2 44.69 64.73 -38.74
CA LYS A 2 45.15 64.95 -37.35
C LYS A 2 44.02 65.15 -36.30
N THR A 3 44.02 64.62 -35.08
CA THR A 3 45.12 64.27 -34.18
C THR A 3 44.52 63.41 -33.07
N GLN A 4 45.17 62.29 -32.74
CA GLN A 4 45.10 61.65 -31.42
C GLN A 4 45.63 62.60 -30.34
N ILE A 5 45.13 62.52 -29.10
CA ILE A 5 45.77 62.85 -27.79
C ILE A 5 44.62 62.69 -26.75
N LEU A 6 44.49 61.60 -25.99
CA LEU A 6 45.24 61.17 -24.80
C LEU A 6 45.14 62.18 -23.64
N ILE A 7 44.92 61.64 -22.43
CA ILE A 7 45.23 62.19 -21.09
C ILE A 7 44.02 62.71 -20.28
N THR A 8 43.52 61.79 -19.44
CA THR A 8 43.53 61.88 -17.96
C THR A 8 43.28 63.24 -17.31
N THR A 9 42.15 63.37 -16.62
CA THR A 9 42.07 64.24 -15.43
C THR A 9 41.00 63.73 -14.47
N LEU A 10 41.47 63.15 -13.37
CA LEU A 10 40.75 63.04 -12.11
C LEU A 10 40.32 64.43 -11.65
N LEU A 11 39.02 64.65 -11.39
CA LEU A 11 38.59 65.51 -10.28
C LEU A 11 37.09 65.30 -9.96
N THR A 12 36.89 64.69 -8.78
CA THR A 12 35.86 64.89 -7.76
C THR A 12 34.55 65.62 -8.09
N MET A 13 33.43 65.09 -7.60
CA MET A 13 32.37 65.75 -6.81
C MET A 13 31.11 64.86 -6.88
N PHE A 14 30.76 64.18 -5.79
CA PHE A 14 29.77 64.62 -4.79
C PHE A 14 28.32 64.20 -5.13
N PHE A 15 27.82 63.23 -4.34
CA PHE A 15 26.46 63.10 -3.81
C PHE A 15 25.27 63.12 -4.78
N ALA A 16 24.59 61.97 -4.91
CA ALA A 16 23.15 61.84 -4.66
C ALA A 16 22.71 60.37 -4.65
N THR A 17 22.36 59.89 -3.45
CA THR A 17 21.25 58.96 -3.16
C THR A 17 20.63 58.19 -4.32
N GLY A 18 21.04 56.93 -4.47
CA GLY A 18 20.30 55.91 -5.19
C GLY A 18 20.04 54.73 -4.26
N CYS A 19 18.78 54.55 -3.86
CA CYS A 19 18.33 53.53 -2.92
C CYS A 19 18.79 52.13 -3.34
N ILE A 20 19.46 51.47 -2.40
CA ILE A 20 19.67 50.02 -2.39
C ILE A 20 18.28 49.37 -2.29
N VAL A 21 17.85 48.72 -3.37
CA VAL A 21 16.96 47.56 -3.27
C VAL A 21 17.73 46.39 -3.85
N HIS A 22 18.63 45.86 -3.02
CA HIS A 22 19.06 44.49 -3.16
C HIS A 22 17.83 43.65 -2.81
N VAL A 23 17.14 43.15 -3.84
CA VAL A 23 16.17 42.06 -3.69
C VAL A 23 17.00 40.83 -3.38
N GLU A 24 17.26 40.64 -2.09
CA GLU A 24 17.76 39.41 -1.54
C GLU A 24 16.57 38.45 -1.53
N THR A 25 16.43 37.66 -2.59
CA THR A 25 15.53 36.50 -2.55
C THR A 25 16.15 35.48 -1.62
N THR A 26 15.83 35.60 -0.33
CA THR A 26 16.02 34.52 0.63
C THR A 26 15.19 33.33 0.15
N PRO A 27 15.81 32.18 -0.14
CA PRO A 27 15.05 30.98 -0.45
C PRO A 27 14.26 30.57 0.80
N PRO A 28 12.99 30.16 0.68
CA PRO A 28 12.19 29.75 1.82
C PRO A 28 12.85 28.53 2.50
N ALA A 29 13.33 28.75 3.72
CA ALA A 29 13.98 27.78 4.58
C ALA A 29 12.99 26.77 5.21
N ASP A 30 12.03 26.27 4.44
CA ASP A 30 11.01 25.33 4.92
C ASP A 30 10.61 24.25 3.90
N ARG A 31 11.40 24.05 2.84
CA ARG A 31 11.34 22.77 2.14
C ARG A 31 12.26 21.81 2.85
N LEU A 32 11.66 20.99 3.72
CA LEU A 32 12.24 19.70 4.10
C LEU A 32 12.83 19.07 2.83
N PRO A 33 14.09 18.60 2.85
CA PRO A 33 14.66 17.91 1.72
C PRO A 33 13.71 16.76 1.35
N PRO A 34 13.49 16.48 0.05
CA PRO A 34 12.74 15.29 -0.35
C PRO A 34 13.35 14.12 0.41
N ILE A 35 12.54 13.46 1.25
CA ILE A 35 12.97 12.26 1.96
C ILE A 35 13.48 11.32 0.86
N PRO A 36 14.78 10.98 0.85
CA PRO A 36 15.31 10.08 -0.16
C PRO A 36 14.45 8.80 -0.10
N CYS A 37 13.80 8.44 -1.20
CA CYS A 37 13.00 7.21 -1.28
C CYS A 37 13.88 5.94 -1.19
N ASP A 38 15.18 6.12 -0.92
CA ASP A 38 16.22 5.09 -0.84
C ASP A 38 16.10 4.22 0.41
N THR A 39 15.17 4.52 1.33
CA THR A 39 14.77 3.61 2.41
C THR A 39 13.41 2.97 2.14
N CYS A 40 13.05 2.68 0.88
CA CYS A 40 12.11 1.59 0.66
C CYS A 40 12.73 0.36 1.33
N PRO A 41 12.11 -0.22 2.39
CA PRO A 41 12.58 -1.48 2.92
C PRO A 41 12.66 -2.44 1.75
N ASP A 42 13.81 -3.09 1.61
CA ASP A 42 13.99 -4.22 0.72
C ASP A 42 12.72 -5.09 0.83
N LYS A 43 12.02 -5.29 -0.29
CA LYS A 43 10.75 -6.03 -0.38
C LYS A 43 10.85 -7.46 0.15
N THR A 44 12.05 -7.86 0.55
CA THR A 44 12.42 -9.16 1.07
C THR A 44 12.45 -9.24 2.61
N GLN A 45 12.27 -8.14 3.37
CA GLN A 45 12.55 -8.13 4.82
C GLN A 45 11.40 -7.88 5.79
N VAL A 46 10.16 -7.61 5.35
CA VAL A 46 9.02 -7.70 6.27
C VAL A 46 8.65 -9.19 6.37
N PRO A 47 8.74 -9.84 7.55
CA PRO A 47 8.20 -11.19 7.67
C PRO A 47 6.72 -11.11 7.27
N ARG A 48 6.28 -11.89 6.27
CA ARG A 48 4.96 -11.73 5.62
C ARG A 48 3.77 -11.56 6.58
N ASN A 49 3.89 -12.06 7.82
CA ASN A 49 2.90 -11.84 8.89
C ASN A 49 2.75 -10.37 9.33
N GLU A 50 3.85 -9.62 9.45
CA GLU A 50 3.81 -8.19 9.78
C GLU A 50 3.16 -7.41 8.65
N GLU A 51 3.48 -7.73 7.39
CA GLU A 51 2.85 -7.12 6.21
C GLU A 51 1.33 -7.37 6.22
N PHE A 52 0.88 -8.62 6.40
CA PHE A 52 -0.55 -8.92 6.48
C PHE A 52 -1.23 -8.26 7.68
N GLN A 53 -0.53 -8.10 8.81
CA GLN A 53 -1.05 -7.39 9.96
C GLN A 53 -1.28 -5.91 9.64
N THR A 54 -0.28 -5.23 9.07
CA THR A 54 -0.39 -3.83 8.66
C THR A 54 -1.50 -3.63 7.63
N ARG A 55 -1.61 -4.52 6.64
CA ARG A 55 -2.67 -4.47 5.63
C ARG A 55 -4.05 -4.66 6.24
N LEU A 56 -4.22 -5.60 7.16
CA LEU A 56 -5.49 -5.79 7.88
C LEU A 56 -5.89 -4.57 8.70
N GLU A 57 -4.95 -3.99 9.45
CA GLU A 57 -5.21 -2.79 10.26
C GLU A 57 -5.58 -1.59 9.38
N ALA A 58 -4.91 -1.42 8.25
CA ALA A 58 -5.25 -0.38 7.28
C ALA A 58 -6.65 -0.59 6.69
N ALA A 59 -6.97 -1.82 6.27
CA ALA A 59 -8.30 -2.16 5.75
C ALA A 59 -9.40 -1.88 6.78
N GLN A 60 -9.17 -2.24 8.05
CA GLN A 60 -10.13 -2.00 9.14
C GLN A 60 -10.44 -0.52 9.38
N ARG A 61 -9.55 0.40 9.00
CA ARG A 61 -9.76 1.85 9.09
C ARG A 61 -10.57 2.43 7.93
N ILE A 62 -10.84 1.67 6.88
CA ILE A 62 -11.67 2.11 5.75
C ILE A 62 -13.12 2.31 6.23
N THR A 63 -13.65 3.52 6.03
CA THR A 63 -15.01 3.90 6.44
C THR A 63 -16.09 3.28 5.56
N SER A 64 -15.84 3.18 4.25
CA SER A 64 -16.78 2.53 3.32
C SER A 64 -16.80 1.02 3.56
N PHE A 65 -17.96 0.48 3.95
CA PHE A 65 -18.14 -0.96 4.17
C PHE A 65 -17.81 -1.78 2.94
N GLN A 66 -18.33 -1.37 1.77
CA GLN A 66 -18.09 -2.06 0.52
C GLN A 66 -16.59 -2.11 0.19
N THR A 67 -15.92 -0.95 0.20
CA THR A 67 -14.49 -0.87 -0.11
C THR A 67 -13.65 -1.65 0.90
N ARG A 68 -14.01 -1.61 2.18
CA ARG A 68 -13.33 -2.39 3.20
C ARG A 68 -13.47 -3.90 2.93
N ASP A 69 -14.68 -4.34 2.63
CA ASP A 69 -15.00 -5.75 2.40
C ASP A 69 -14.27 -6.29 1.15
N GLU A 70 -14.19 -5.49 0.09
CA GLU A 70 -13.40 -5.79 -1.12
C GLU A 70 -11.90 -5.93 -0.78
N VAL A 71 -11.32 -4.95 -0.07
CA VAL A 71 -9.90 -5.00 0.33
C VAL A 71 -9.60 -6.17 1.26
N LEU A 72 -10.52 -6.51 2.17
CA LEU A 72 -10.38 -7.68 3.03
C LEU A 72 -10.45 -8.99 2.24
N ALA A 73 -11.27 -9.07 1.18
CA ALA A 73 -11.28 -10.22 0.29
C ALA A 73 -9.93 -10.39 -0.44
N ASP A 74 -9.33 -9.29 -0.91
CA ASP A 74 -8.02 -9.31 -1.56
C ASP A 74 -6.92 -9.77 -0.59
N ILE A 75 -6.91 -9.23 0.63
CA ILE A 75 -5.96 -9.66 1.68
C ILE A 75 -6.14 -11.15 1.99
N ALA A 76 -7.38 -11.65 2.01
CA ALA A 76 -7.65 -13.06 2.26
C ALA A 76 -7.04 -13.95 1.17
N ASN A 77 -7.19 -13.56 -0.09
CA ASN A 77 -6.64 -14.27 -1.24
C ASN A 77 -5.10 -14.26 -1.24
N ASP A 78 -4.48 -13.10 -1.00
CA ASP A 78 -3.02 -12.99 -0.91
C ASP A 78 -2.44 -13.83 0.24
N ALA A 79 -3.10 -13.82 1.40
CA ALA A 79 -2.73 -14.66 2.52
C ALA A 79 -2.85 -16.15 2.16
N ALA A 80 -3.89 -16.54 1.42
CA ALA A 80 -4.07 -17.91 0.96
C ALA A 80 -2.99 -18.35 -0.04
N GLN A 81 -2.58 -17.48 -0.98
CA GLN A 81 -1.44 -17.72 -1.89
C GLN A 81 -0.13 -17.92 -1.13
N CYS A 82 -0.01 -17.31 0.03
CA CYS A 82 1.13 -17.48 0.92
C CYS A 82 0.96 -18.66 1.90
N GLN A 83 -0.07 -19.49 1.72
CA GLN A 83 -0.45 -20.61 2.61
C GLN A 83 -0.70 -20.17 4.07
N ASN A 84 -1.04 -18.90 4.27
CA ASN A 84 -1.23 -18.29 5.58
C ASN A 84 -2.70 -18.28 5.99
N ALA A 85 -3.18 -19.44 6.43
CA ALA A 85 -4.58 -19.62 6.84
C ALA A 85 -5.02 -18.68 7.97
N LYS A 86 -4.10 -18.30 8.88
CA LYS A 86 -4.41 -17.40 10.00
C LYS A 86 -4.90 -16.04 9.51
N TYR A 87 -4.16 -15.42 8.58
CA TYR A 87 -4.53 -14.09 8.07
C TYR A 87 -5.67 -14.16 7.06
N ALA A 88 -5.74 -15.21 6.26
CA ALA A 88 -6.88 -15.45 5.38
C ALA A 88 -8.21 -15.53 6.15
N LEU A 89 -8.25 -16.33 7.23
CA LEU A 89 -9.45 -16.46 8.08
C LEU A 89 -9.80 -15.16 8.81
N ARG A 90 -8.80 -14.41 9.28
CA ARG A 90 -9.04 -13.10 9.93
C ARG A 90 -9.64 -12.10 8.96
N ALA A 91 -9.11 -12.04 7.74
CA ALA A 91 -9.61 -11.17 6.69
C ALA A 91 -11.06 -11.50 6.33
N ILE A 92 -11.35 -12.77 6.03
CA ILE A 92 -12.71 -13.27 5.72
C ILE A 92 -13.69 -12.96 6.86
N THR A 93 -13.28 -13.17 8.11
CA THR A 93 -14.14 -12.89 9.28
C THR A 93 -14.45 -11.41 9.44
N GLY A 94 -13.57 -10.52 8.95
CA GLY A 94 -13.78 -9.07 8.98
C GLY A 94 -14.76 -8.56 7.91
N ILE A 95 -15.07 -9.36 6.89
CA ILE A 95 -15.99 -9.00 5.82
C ILE A 95 -17.43 -8.98 6.34
N THR A 96 -18.12 -7.86 6.16
CA THR A 96 -19.48 -7.65 6.66
C THR A 96 -20.57 -8.13 5.70
N SER A 97 -20.38 -7.94 4.39
CA SER A 97 -21.24 -8.43 3.33
C SER A 97 -21.19 -9.96 3.26
N PHE A 98 -22.33 -10.63 3.42
CA PHE A 98 -22.40 -12.08 3.31
C PHE A 98 -22.02 -12.58 1.92
N GLN A 99 -22.44 -11.86 0.86
CA GLN A 99 -22.09 -12.22 -0.50
C GLN A 99 -20.57 -12.15 -0.71
N THR A 100 -19.95 -11.02 -0.39
CA THR A 100 -18.50 -10.82 -0.55
C THR A 100 -17.71 -11.81 0.31
N ARG A 101 -18.18 -12.08 1.53
CA ARG A 101 -17.54 -13.05 2.44
C ARG A 101 -17.59 -14.46 1.88
N ASP A 102 -18.74 -14.88 1.39
CA ASP A 102 -18.94 -16.22 0.85
C ASP A 102 -18.12 -16.42 -0.44
N GLU A 103 -18.07 -15.41 -1.32
CA GLU A 103 -17.24 -15.41 -2.53
C GLU A 103 -15.74 -15.49 -2.21
N ALA A 104 -15.26 -14.66 -1.26
CA ALA A 104 -13.88 -14.67 -0.81
C ALA A 104 -13.52 -16.01 -0.14
N ALA A 105 -14.39 -16.53 0.73
CA ALA A 105 -14.20 -17.80 1.39
C ALA A 105 -14.19 -18.98 0.40
N CYS A 106 -15.04 -18.96 -0.63
CA CYS A 106 -15.00 -19.96 -1.69
C CYS A 106 -13.65 -19.96 -2.39
N THR A 107 -13.22 -18.78 -2.89
CA THR A 107 -11.94 -18.61 -3.59
C THR A 107 -10.74 -19.08 -2.75
N VAL A 108 -10.70 -18.69 -1.49
CA VAL A 108 -9.63 -19.08 -0.55
C VAL A 108 -9.67 -20.57 -0.24
N ALA A 109 -10.85 -21.15 -0.03
CA ALA A 109 -10.98 -22.58 0.25
C ALA A 109 -10.54 -23.42 -0.94
N GLU A 110 -10.88 -23.01 -2.17
CA GLU A 110 -10.42 -23.68 -3.38
C GLU A 110 -8.91 -23.67 -3.50
N ARG A 111 -8.27 -22.52 -3.24
CA ARG A 111 -6.81 -22.43 -3.24
C ARG A 111 -6.17 -23.35 -2.20
N PHE A 112 -6.73 -23.44 -1.00
CA PHE A 112 -6.23 -24.39 0.00
C PHE A 112 -6.48 -25.85 -0.38
N ILE A 113 -7.54 -26.16 -1.13
CA ILE A 113 -7.75 -27.51 -1.67
C ILE A 113 -6.66 -27.84 -2.71
N ASP A 114 -6.38 -26.90 -3.62
CA ASP A 114 -5.36 -27.05 -4.67
C ASP A 114 -3.96 -27.24 -4.05
N ASP A 115 -3.68 -26.58 -2.93
CA ASP A 115 -2.43 -26.71 -2.17
C ASP A 115 -2.43 -27.89 -1.17
N CYS A 116 -3.43 -28.78 -1.20
CA CYS A 116 -3.55 -29.93 -0.28
C CYS A 116 -3.70 -29.58 1.21
N LEU A 117 -4.07 -28.34 1.53
CA LEU A 117 -4.28 -27.79 2.86
C LEU A 117 -5.73 -27.98 3.33
N PHE A 118 -6.23 -29.21 3.31
CA PHE A 118 -7.65 -29.53 3.56
C PHE A 118 -8.18 -29.06 4.91
N THR A 119 -7.36 -29.08 5.96
CA THR A 119 -7.74 -28.55 7.28
C THR A 119 -8.04 -27.06 7.19
N HIS A 120 -7.24 -26.29 6.47
CA HIS A 120 -7.45 -24.85 6.29
C HIS A 120 -8.66 -24.57 5.40
N ALA A 121 -8.83 -25.31 4.31
CA ALA A 121 -10.01 -25.22 3.46
C ALA A 121 -11.31 -25.47 4.25
N LYS A 122 -11.32 -26.47 5.13
CA LYS A 122 -12.48 -26.78 6.00
C LYS A 122 -12.79 -25.64 6.97
N GLU A 123 -11.78 -25.04 7.59
CA GLU A 123 -12.01 -23.90 8.50
C GLU A 123 -12.55 -22.67 7.76
N VAL A 124 -12.11 -22.45 6.52
CA VAL A 124 -12.63 -21.37 5.67
C VAL A 124 -14.07 -21.65 5.24
N ALA A 125 -14.40 -22.90 4.87
CA ALA A 125 -15.76 -23.29 4.50
C ALA A 125 -16.78 -22.98 5.62
N LYS A 126 -16.38 -23.08 6.90
CA LYS A 126 -17.24 -22.72 8.05
C LYS A 126 -17.63 -21.24 8.09
N LYS A 127 -16.92 -20.36 7.37
CA LYS A 127 -17.21 -18.92 7.28
C LYS A 127 -18.24 -18.57 6.21
N VAL A 128 -18.57 -19.53 5.34
CA VAL A 128 -19.57 -19.38 4.30
C VAL A 128 -20.96 -19.47 4.92
N THR A 129 -21.80 -18.50 4.59
CA THR A 129 -23.16 -18.33 5.08
C THR A 129 -24.14 -19.21 4.30
N SER A 130 -24.02 -19.21 2.97
CA SER A 130 -24.77 -20.05 2.06
C SER A 130 -24.47 -21.54 2.30
N PHE A 131 -25.51 -22.30 2.69
CA PHE A 131 -25.37 -23.74 2.89
C PHE A 131 -25.00 -24.47 1.60
N GLN A 132 -25.58 -24.08 0.46
CA GLN A 132 -25.24 -24.70 -0.83
C GLN A 132 -23.77 -24.49 -1.18
N THR A 133 -23.26 -23.26 -1.00
CA THR A 133 -21.85 -22.94 -1.29
C THR A 133 -20.92 -23.67 -0.32
N ARG A 134 -21.25 -23.71 0.97
CA ARG A 134 -20.47 -24.43 1.97
C ARG A 134 -20.40 -25.91 1.67
N ASP A 135 -21.53 -26.53 1.36
CA ASP A 135 -21.61 -27.97 1.09
C ASP A 135 -20.87 -28.33 -0.20
N ALA A 136 -20.88 -27.44 -1.21
CA ALA A 136 -20.08 -27.60 -2.42
C ALA A 136 -18.57 -27.63 -2.10
N ILE A 137 -18.07 -26.71 -1.28
CA ILE A 137 -16.66 -26.69 -0.83
C ILE A 137 -16.33 -27.96 -0.04
N LEU A 138 -17.17 -28.34 0.93
CA LEU A 138 -16.97 -29.53 1.75
C LEU A 138 -16.96 -30.82 0.91
N LYS A 139 -17.83 -30.91 -0.10
CA LYS A 139 -17.84 -32.00 -1.08
C LYS A 139 -16.52 -32.04 -1.86
N LYS A 140 -16.03 -30.88 -2.32
CA LYS A 140 -14.74 -30.78 -3.03
C LYS A 140 -13.61 -31.28 -2.14
N ILE A 141 -13.55 -30.86 -0.86
CA ILE A 141 -12.56 -31.36 0.11
C ILE A 141 -12.65 -32.89 0.27
N ALA A 142 -13.84 -33.43 0.48
CA ALA A 142 -14.04 -34.85 0.74
C ALA A 142 -13.71 -35.76 -0.46
N THR A 143 -13.73 -35.22 -1.67
CA THR A 143 -13.44 -35.95 -2.92
C THR A 143 -12.06 -35.65 -3.50
N SER A 144 -11.35 -34.64 -2.96
CA SER A 144 -10.00 -34.28 -3.40
C SER A 144 -8.98 -35.26 -2.83
N THR A 145 -8.03 -35.67 -3.66
CA THR A 145 -6.92 -36.55 -3.29
C THR A 145 -5.61 -35.86 -3.61
N CYS A 146 -4.70 -35.83 -2.64
CA CYS A 146 -3.34 -35.34 -2.84
C CYS A 146 -2.40 -36.53 -3.02
N ASN A 147 -1.76 -36.60 -4.17
CA ASN A 147 -0.80 -37.63 -4.54
C ASN A 147 0.63 -37.10 -4.43
#